data_AF-A0A553N419-F1
#
_entry.id   AF-A0A553N419-F1
#
_cell.length_a   1.000
_cell.length_b   1.000
_cell.length_c   1.000
_cell.angle_alpha   90.00
_cell.angle_beta   90.00
_cell.angle_gamma   90.00
#
_symmetry.space_group_name_H-M   'P 1'
#
loop_
_entity.id
_entity.type
_entity.pdbx_description
1 polymer ?
#
loop_
_entity_poly.entity_id
_entity_poly.type
_entity_poly.pdbx_seq_one_letter_code
_entity_poly.pdbx_strand_id
1 'polypeptide(L)'
;MGHKIHLDQNEKLVMFGVTHVFAIDGFSNKLLNHIVERIWPEVNNRVNFPLKTALLQLVDQEEIDMSDSLVKYCVSNLTCQLCQIGLTRMVKSWNAHRIPGKGIPNNLSGRGCPKKIPWELLPHSVEAAELYRQQLGSSLTTHSTFGVDPFSTEHDKITVENQFAEQYSDMSDVFCSAVNNDFSPYKQVLLCLINITQRNV
;
A
#
# COMPACT_ATOMS: atom_id res chain seq x y z
N MET A 1 5.31 25.89 20.23
CA MET A 1 4.69 25.34 18.99
C MET A 1 5.64 24.30 18.44
N GLY A 2 5.19 23.06 18.24
CA GLY A 2 6.03 21.98 17.72
C GLY A 2 5.41 21.37 16.47
N HIS A 3 6.26 20.94 15.54
CA HIS A 3 5.84 20.05 14.45
C HIS A 3 5.56 18.67 15.05
N LYS A 4 4.42 18.07 14.69
CA LYS A 4 4.12 16.69 15.06
C LYS A 4 3.85 15.90 13.79
N ILE A 5 4.49 14.74 13.67
CA ILE A 5 4.15 13.74 12.67
C ILE A 5 3.19 12.77 13.35
N HIS A 6 2.01 12.61 12.77
CA HIS A 6 1.11 11.53 13.15
C HIS A 6 1.29 10.37 12.18
N LEU A 7 1.47 9.16 12.71
CA LEU A 7 1.62 7.93 11.95
C LEU A 7 0.56 6.94 12.42
N ASP A 8 -0.13 6.32 11.47
CA ASP A 8 -1.12 5.28 11.74
C ASP A 8 -0.98 4.13 10.74
N GLN A 9 -1.43 2.95 11.14
CA GLN A 9 -1.33 1.71 10.36
C GLN A 9 -2.73 1.12 10.10
N ASN A 10 -2.92 0.55 8.91
CA ASN A 10 -4.15 -0.09 8.52
C ASN A 10 -3.87 -1.50 7.96
N GLU A 11 -4.41 -2.48 8.67
CA GLU A 11 -4.14 -3.91 8.51
C GLU A 11 -5.29 -4.67 7.83
N LYS A 12 -6.22 -3.99 7.13
CA LYS A 12 -7.38 -4.68 6.52
C LYS A 12 -7.00 -5.78 5.51
N LEU A 13 -5.81 -5.71 4.92
CA LEU A 13 -5.23 -6.67 3.98
C LEU A 13 -4.04 -7.45 4.57
N VAL A 14 -3.83 -7.42 5.89
CA VAL A 14 -2.65 -8.06 6.53
C VAL A 14 -2.58 -9.57 6.26
N MET A 15 -3.74 -10.23 6.14
CA MET A 15 -3.87 -11.64 5.78
C MET A 15 -3.46 -11.98 4.34
N PHE A 16 -3.13 -10.97 3.53
CA PHE A 16 -2.59 -11.07 2.18
C PHE A 16 -1.23 -10.37 2.06
N GLY A 17 -0.58 -10.09 3.20
CA GLY A 17 0.77 -9.53 3.24
C GLY A 17 0.85 -8.02 3.03
N VAL A 18 -0.27 -7.29 3.10
CA VAL A 18 -0.30 -5.84 2.87
C VAL A 18 -0.74 -5.07 4.11
N THR A 19 0.13 -4.16 4.55
CA THR A 19 -0.18 -3.17 5.60
C THR A 19 0.05 -1.76 5.04
N HIS A 20 -0.95 -0.90 5.19
CA HIS A 20 -0.85 0.49 4.81
C HIS A 20 -0.34 1.32 5.99
N VAL A 21 0.65 2.18 5.76
CA VAL A 21 1.16 3.11 6.78
C VAL A 21 1.02 4.53 6.25
N PHE A 22 0.24 5.36 6.94
CA PHE A 22 0.03 6.76 6.56
C PHE A 22 0.69 7.67 7.59
N ALA A 23 1.44 8.65 7.10
CA ALA A 23 2.03 9.70 7.92
C ALA A 23 1.48 11.06 7.47
N ILE A 24 1.05 11.89 8.41
CA ILE A 24 0.63 13.27 8.14
C ILE A 24 1.43 14.21 9.04
N ASP A 25 2.03 15.23 8.43
CA ASP A 25 2.65 16.32 9.14
C ASP A 25 1.59 17.35 9.58
N GLY A 26 1.61 17.70 10.86
CA GLY A 26 0.69 18.65 11.44
C GLY A 26 1.41 19.80 12.13
N PHE A 27 1.02 21.03 11.80
CA PHE A 27 1.26 22.20 12.65
C PHE A 27 0.03 22.39 13.54
N SER A 28 -0.06 21.69 14.66
CA SER A 28 -1.27 21.69 15.48
C SER A 28 -1.00 21.63 16.98
N ASN A 29 -1.64 22.53 17.73
CA ASN A 29 -1.78 22.46 19.19
C ASN A 29 -2.82 21.40 19.63
N LYS A 30 -3.34 20.57 18.72
CA LYS A 30 -4.35 19.55 19.03
C LYS A 30 -3.70 18.18 19.24
N LEU A 31 -4.20 17.47 20.24
CA LEU A 31 -3.81 16.10 20.61
C LEU A 31 -4.54 15.01 19.79
N LEU A 32 -5.54 15.38 18.98
CA LEU A 32 -6.47 14.44 18.34
C LEU A 32 -6.31 14.36 16.82
N ASN A 33 -6.36 13.14 16.30
CA ASN A 33 -5.93 12.72 14.97
C ASN A 33 -7.07 12.65 13.94
N HIS A 34 -7.92 13.67 13.88
CA HIS A 34 -9.13 13.59 13.07
C HIS A 34 -8.90 13.54 11.54
N ILE A 35 -7.68 13.74 11.03
CA ILE A 35 -7.42 13.78 9.58
C ILE A 35 -7.06 12.40 9.05
N VAL A 36 -6.09 11.70 9.66
CA VAL A 36 -5.72 10.34 9.25
C VAL A 36 -6.90 9.38 9.45
N GLU A 37 -7.58 9.48 10.59
CA GLU A 37 -8.78 8.69 10.88
C GLU A 37 -9.90 8.88 9.84
N ARG A 38 -9.99 10.06 9.22
CA ARG A 38 -10.99 10.35 8.16
C ARG A 38 -10.60 9.80 6.79
N ILE A 39 -9.30 9.57 6.55
CA ILE A 39 -8.83 9.03 5.28
C ILE A 39 -9.00 7.51 5.24
N TRP A 40 -8.94 6.82 6.40
CA TRP A 40 -9.08 5.36 6.41
C TRP A 40 -10.38 4.82 5.83
N PRO A 41 -11.57 5.38 6.10
CA PRO A 41 -12.79 4.98 5.41
C PRO A 41 -12.67 5.05 3.88
N GLU A 42 -11.98 6.05 3.34
CA GLU A 42 -11.78 6.19 1.90
C GLU A 42 -10.79 5.16 1.35
N VAL A 43 -9.66 4.93 2.04
CA VAL A 43 -8.72 3.85 1.68
C VAL A 43 -9.45 2.51 1.70
N ASN A 44 -10.24 2.25 2.74
CA ASN A 44 -10.93 1.00 2.92
C ASN A 44 -11.94 0.75 1.80
N ASN A 45 -12.81 1.72 1.53
CA ASN A 45 -13.86 1.58 0.54
C ASN A 45 -13.34 1.54 -0.90
N ARG A 46 -12.28 2.30 -1.21
CA ARG A 46 -11.79 2.44 -2.61
C ARG A 46 -10.66 1.50 -2.96
N VAL A 47 -9.92 0.97 -1.99
CA VAL A 47 -8.72 0.16 -2.22
C VAL A 47 -8.81 -1.17 -1.49
N ASN A 48 -8.94 -1.16 -0.15
CA ASN A 48 -8.80 -2.40 0.62
C ASN A 48 -9.94 -3.39 0.34
N PHE A 49 -11.20 -2.95 0.44
CA PHE A 49 -12.33 -3.87 0.33
C PHE A 49 -12.47 -4.47 -1.07
N PRO A 50 -12.35 -3.72 -2.18
CA PRO A 50 -12.38 -4.34 -3.50
C PRO A 50 -11.32 -5.43 -3.71
N LEU A 51 -10.07 -5.16 -3.34
CA LEU A 51 -8.98 -6.13 -3.48
C LEU A 51 -9.13 -7.31 -2.50
N LYS A 52 -9.59 -7.03 -1.27
CA LYS A 52 -9.87 -8.06 -0.26
C LYS A 52 -10.95 -9.01 -0.74
N THR A 53 -12.05 -8.49 -1.28
CA THR A 53 -13.16 -9.29 -1.80
C THR A 53 -12.70 -10.16 -2.95
N ALA A 54 -11.91 -9.62 -3.88
CA ALA A 54 -11.34 -10.40 -4.98
C ALA A 54 -10.49 -11.58 -4.46
N LEU A 55 -9.59 -11.33 -3.52
CA LEU A 55 -8.71 -12.36 -2.96
C LEU A 55 -9.46 -13.40 -2.13
N LEU A 56 -10.43 -12.98 -1.30
CA LEU A 56 -11.28 -13.91 -0.57
C LEU A 56 -12.04 -14.83 -1.53
N GLN A 57 -12.59 -14.29 -2.62
CA GLN A 57 -13.27 -15.11 -3.62
C GLN A 57 -12.35 -16.15 -4.25
N LEU A 58 -11.08 -15.80 -4.53
CA LEU A 58 -10.11 -16.77 -5.07
C LEU A 58 -9.75 -17.87 -4.06
N VAL A 59 -9.65 -17.53 -2.77
CA VAL A 59 -9.43 -18.52 -1.70
C VAL A 59 -10.66 -19.43 -1.56
N ASP A 60 -11.86 -18.85 -1.51
CA ASP A 60 -13.12 -19.59 -1.34
C ASP A 60 -13.41 -20.52 -2.52
N GLN A 61 -12.92 -20.19 -3.71
CA GLN A 61 -13.02 -21.00 -4.92
C GLN A 61 -11.87 -22.00 -5.10
N GLU A 62 -10.95 -22.08 -4.12
CA GLU A 62 -9.76 -22.94 -4.16
C GLU A 62 -8.84 -22.67 -5.37
N GLU A 63 -8.89 -21.45 -5.92
CA GLU A 63 -8.06 -21.03 -7.05
C GLU A 63 -6.63 -20.67 -6.63
N ILE A 64 -6.45 -20.32 -5.35
CA ILE A 64 -5.15 -20.05 -4.74
C ILE A 64 -5.05 -20.72 -3.38
N ASP A 65 -3.87 -21.29 -3.08
CA ASP A 65 -3.57 -21.88 -1.78
C ASP A 65 -2.73 -20.91 -0.94
N MET A 66 -3.38 -20.23 0.01
CA MET A 66 -2.71 -19.32 0.96
C MET A 66 -1.94 -20.05 2.07
N SER A 67 -1.75 -21.37 1.99
CA SER A 67 -0.78 -22.11 2.81
C SER A 67 0.60 -22.14 2.16
N ASP A 68 0.67 -22.10 0.82
CA ASP A 68 1.89 -22.13 0.02
C ASP A 68 2.67 -20.80 0.09
N SER A 69 3.98 -20.90 0.35
CA SER A 69 4.85 -19.72 0.51
C SER A 69 5.08 -18.93 -0.78
N LEU A 70 5.17 -19.61 -1.93
CA LEU A 70 5.31 -18.98 -3.24
C LEU A 70 4.02 -18.25 -3.61
N VAL A 71 2.86 -18.87 -3.36
CA VAL A 71 1.56 -18.22 -3.59
C VAL A 71 1.42 -16.98 -2.71
N LYS A 72 1.78 -17.06 -1.41
CA LYS A 72 1.79 -15.87 -0.52
C LYS A 72 2.70 -14.77 -1.04
N TYR A 73 3.89 -15.12 -1.53
CA TYR A 73 4.80 -14.16 -2.15
C TYR A 73 4.13 -13.46 -3.35
N CYS A 74 3.64 -14.21 -4.33
CA CYS A 74 2.99 -13.67 -5.53
C CYS A 74 1.75 -12.82 -5.18
N VAL A 75 0.90 -13.29 -4.26
CA VAL A 75 -0.27 -12.56 -3.78
C VAL A 75 0.16 -11.24 -3.14
N SER A 76 1.11 -11.27 -2.21
CA SER A 76 1.56 -10.05 -1.52
C SER A 76 2.18 -9.04 -2.49
N ASN A 77 3.01 -9.50 -3.42
CA ASN A 77 3.65 -8.65 -4.43
C ASN A 77 2.62 -7.97 -5.33
N LEU A 78 1.73 -8.74 -5.95
CA LEU A 78 0.71 -8.19 -6.85
C LEU A 78 -0.26 -7.27 -6.11
N THR A 79 -0.71 -7.67 -4.91
CA THR A 79 -1.65 -6.87 -4.11
C THR A 79 -1.03 -5.54 -3.71
N CYS A 80 0.26 -5.51 -3.35
CA CYS A 80 1.00 -4.27 -3.07
C CYS A 80 1.01 -3.33 -4.27
N GLN A 81 1.26 -3.84 -5.49
CA GLN A 81 1.25 -3.03 -6.71
C GLN A 81 -0.14 -2.44 -6.99
N LEU A 82 -1.20 -3.25 -6.86
CA LEU A 82 -2.58 -2.78 -7.04
C LEU A 82 -2.98 -1.76 -5.96
N CYS A 83 -2.58 -1.98 -4.71
CA CYS A 83 -2.78 -1.01 -3.63
C CYS A 83 -2.09 0.32 -3.95
N GLN A 84 -0.84 0.29 -4.43
CA GLN A 84 -0.09 1.50 -4.78
C GLN A 84 -0.83 2.34 -5.86
N ILE A 85 -1.40 1.68 -6.87
CA ILE A 85 -2.23 2.34 -7.89
C ILE A 85 -3.47 2.96 -7.23
N GLY A 86 -4.19 2.18 -6.44
CA GLY A 86 -5.41 2.62 -5.75
C GLY A 86 -5.18 3.81 -4.83
N LEU A 87 -4.14 3.77 -3.99
CA LEU A 87 -3.75 4.85 -3.09
C LEU A 87 -3.35 6.10 -3.87
N THR A 88 -2.56 5.95 -4.93
CA THR A 88 -2.13 7.08 -5.76
C THR A 88 -3.35 7.79 -6.36
N ARG A 89 -4.30 7.03 -6.91
CA ARG A 89 -5.54 7.58 -7.46
C ARG A 89 -6.42 8.19 -6.38
N MET A 90 -6.55 7.53 -5.23
CA MET A 90 -7.31 8.04 -4.09
C MET A 90 -6.76 9.37 -3.63
N VAL A 91 -5.45 9.48 -3.36
CA VAL A 91 -4.79 10.73 -2.91
C VAL A 91 -4.98 11.85 -3.93
N LYS A 92 -4.82 11.56 -5.24
CA LYS A 92 -5.09 12.55 -6.30
C LYS A 92 -6.54 13.05 -6.23
N SER A 93 -7.51 12.15 -6.14
CA SER A 93 -8.93 12.51 -6.07
C SER A 93 -9.28 13.24 -4.77
N TRP A 94 -8.68 12.83 -3.65
CA TRP A 94 -8.84 13.44 -2.34
C TRP A 94 -8.25 14.84 -2.31
N ASN A 95 -7.15 15.12 -3.00
CA ASN A 95 -6.65 16.50 -3.02
C ASN A 95 -7.38 17.41 -4.02
N ALA A 96 -8.18 16.83 -4.92
CA ALA A 96 -8.98 17.56 -5.90
C ALA A 96 -10.41 17.90 -5.42
N HIS A 97 -10.91 17.28 -4.34
CA HIS A 97 -12.27 17.54 -3.87
C HIS A 97 -12.43 18.94 -3.24
N ARG A 98 -13.64 19.51 -3.34
CA ARG A 98 -13.96 20.79 -2.70
C ARG A 98 -14.39 20.57 -1.26
N ILE A 99 -13.72 21.21 -0.31
CA ILE A 99 -14.11 21.26 1.09
C ILE A 99 -15.03 22.47 1.30
N PRO A 100 -16.29 22.29 1.74
CA PRO A 100 -17.20 23.40 2.03
C PRO A 100 -16.58 24.44 2.98
N GLY A 101 -16.67 25.71 2.61
CA GLY A 101 -16.11 26.82 3.37
C GLY A 101 -14.58 26.95 3.36
N LYS A 102 -13.83 26.03 2.73
CA LYS A 102 -12.36 26.10 2.64
C LYS A 102 -11.83 26.18 1.21
N GLY A 103 -12.42 25.46 0.26
CA GLY A 103 -11.93 25.37 -1.13
C GLY A 103 -11.32 24.01 -1.47
N ILE A 104 -10.51 23.96 -2.52
CA ILE A 104 -9.90 22.71 -3.04
C ILE A 104 -8.47 22.60 -2.51
N PRO A 105 -8.05 21.49 -1.86
CA PRO A 105 -6.71 21.33 -1.30
C PRO A 105 -5.59 21.66 -2.29
N ASN A 106 -5.62 21.12 -3.51
CA ASN A 106 -4.63 21.42 -4.55
C ASN A 106 -4.49 22.93 -4.85
N ASN A 107 -5.60 23.66 -4.82
CA ASN A 107 -5.60 25.11 -5.06
C ASN A 107 -5.05 25.87 -3.84
N LEU A 108 -5.34 25.39 -2.63
CA LEU A 108 -4.84 25.96 -1.38
C LEU A 108 -3.33 25.75 -1.24
N SER A 109 -2.83 24.57 -1.64
CA SER A 109 -1.39 24.24 -1.62
C SER A 109 -0.60 24.89 -2.74
N GLY A 110 -1.24 25.46 -3.77
CA GLY A 110 -0.57 26.10 -4.90
C GLY A 110 0.38 27.25 -4.54
N ARG A 111 0.23 27.83 -3.33
CA ARG A 111 1.18 28.82 -2.78
C ARG A 111 2.42 28.21 -2.15
N GLY A 112 2.52 26.88 -2.11
CA GLY A 112 3.58 26.10 -1.46
C GLY A 112 3.39 25.94 0.05
N CYS A 113 4.21 25.08 0.65
CA CYS A 113 4.42 25.05 2.10
C CYS A 113 5.53 26.04 2.46
N PRO A 114 5.25 27.13 3.18
CA PRO A 114 6.24 28.18 3.44
C PRO A 114 7.36 27.76 4.42
N LYS A 115 7.22 26.62 5.11
CA LYS A 115 8.22 26.10 6.05
C LYS A 115 8.49 24.62 5.76
N LYS A 116 9.46 24.37 4.88
CA LYS A 116 10.00 23.02 4.69
C LYS A 116 11.10 22.76 5.70
N ILE A 117 11.10 21.58 6.30
CA ILE A 117 12.24 21.11 7.10
C ILE A 117 13.30 20.63 6.10
N PRO A 118 14.55 21.16 6.16
CA PRO A 118 15.67 20.64 5.37
C PRO A 118 15.81 19.12 5.57
N TRP A 119 16.08 18.38 4.49
CA TRP A 119 16.13 16.91 4.54
C TRP A 119 17.25 16.42 5.45
N GLU A 120 18.31 17.21 5.60
CA GLU A 120 19.46 16.96 6.47
C GLU A 120 19.08 16.90 7.96
N LEU A 121 17.92 17.47 8.32
CA LEU A 121 17.41 17.48 9.70
C LEU A 121 16.44 16.32 9.97
N LEU A 122 16.10 15.53 8.96
CA LEU A 122 15.22 14.38 9.12
C LEU A 122 16.07 13.11 9.30
N PRO A 123 15.81 12.30 10.34
CA PRO A 123 16.52 11.04 10.52
C PRO A 123 16.18 10.06 9.39
N HIS A 124 17.12 9.18 9.06
CA HIS A 124 16.84 8.07 8.16
C HIS A 124 15.80 7.12 8.77
N SER A 125 15.06 6.38 7.93
CA SER A 125 13.94 5.54 8.38
C SER A 125 14.29 4.56 9.51
N VAL A 126 15.47 3.96 9.45
CA VAL A 126 15.98 3.03 10.49
C VAL A 126 16.23 3.77 11.80
N GLU A 127 16.87 4.93 11.74
CA GLU A 127 17.13 5.77 12.90
C GLU A 127 15.83 6.30 13.51
N ALA A 128 14.89 6.75 12.67
CA ALA A 128 13.57 7.20 13.11
C ALA A 128 12.80 6.10 13.85
N ALA A 129 12.84 4.86 13.35
CA ALA A 129 12.21 3.71 13.99
C ALA A 129 12.86 3.37 15.34
N GLU A 130 14.19 3.46 15.43
CA GLU A 130 14.93 3.26 16.68
C GLU A 130 14.57 4.33 17.73
N LEU A 131 14.60 5.60 17.33
CA LEU A 131 14.22 6.73 18.18
C LEU A 131 12.79 6.58 18.72
N TYR A 132 11.85 6.16 17.87
CA TYR A 132 10.46 5.91 18.26
C TYR A 132 10.37 4.78 19.31
N ARG A 133 11.09 3.67 19.10
CA ARG A 133 11.12 2.54 20.05
C ARG A 133 11.68 2.94 21.40
N GLN A 134 12.77 3.72 21.41
CA GLN A 134 13.41 4.19 22.63
C GLN A 134 12.55 5.18 23.41
N GLN A 135 11.81 6.07 22.72
CA GLN A 135 10.99 7.09 23.39
C GLN A 135 9.64 6.58 23.90
N LEU A 136 8.98 5.70 23.14
CA LEU A 136 7.59 5.31 23.43
C LEU A 136 7.46 3.87 23.95
N GLY A 137 8.53 3.08 23.93
CA GLY A 137 8.57 1.73 24.49
C GLY A 137 7.68 0.71 23.76
N SER A 138 7.08 1.06 22.61
CA SER A 138 6.21 0.19 21.84
C SER A 138 7.00 -0.76 20.94
N SER A 139 6.52 -2.00 20.77
CA SER A 139 7.00 -2.91 19.74
C SER A 139 6.49 -2.46 18.36
N LEU A 140 7.29 -1.67 17.63
CA LEU A 140 7.06 -1.52 16.19
C LEU A 140 6.99 -2.92 15.56
N THR A 141 5.92 -3.21 14.83
CA THR A 141 5.79 -4.48 14.11
C THR A 141 6.96 -4.60 13.13
N THR A 142 7.81 -5.60 13.36
CA THR A 142 9.00 -5.86 12.54
C THR A 142 8.64 -6.44 11.17
N HIS A 143 9.63 -6.55 10.27
CA HIS A 143 9.49 -7.13 8.93
C HIS A 143 8.59 -8.38 8.94
N SER A 144 7.52 -8.33 8.14
CA SER A 144 6.58 -9.44 7.99
C SER A 144 7.23 -10.60 7.25
N THR A 145 7.06 -11.83 7.74
CA THR A 145 7.48 -13.07 7.07
C THR A 145 6.40 -13.64 6.15
N PHE A 146 5.36 -12.86 5.83
CA PHE A 146 4.16 -13.34 5.15
C PHE A 146 4.43 -13.89 3.75
N GLY A 147 5.27 -13.23 2.96
CA GLY A 147 5.63 -13.63 1.59
C GLY A 147 7.14 -13.51 1.40
N VAL A 148 7.89 -14.53 1.83
CA VAL A 148 9.35 -14.56 1.72
C VAL A 148 9.72 -14.64 0.24
N ASP A 149 10.76 -13.90 -0.15
CA ASP A 149 11.32 -13.92 -1.50
C ASP A 149 11.75 -15.37 -1.85
N PRO A 150 11.15 -16.00 -2.88
CA PRO A 150 11.43 -17.40 -3.20
C PRO A 150 12.68 -17.57 -4.08
N PHE A 151 13.26 -16.49 -4.59
CA PHE A 151 14.37 -16.57 -5.55
C PHE A 151 15.71 -16.83 -4.86
N SER A 152 16.50 -17.73 -5.44
CA SER A 152 17.87 -17.99 -4.99
C SER A 152 18.84 -16.88 -5.41
N THR A 153 18.55 -16.18 -6.51
CA THR A 153 19.37 -15.09 -7.02
C THR A 153 18.53 -13.89 -7.48
N GLU A 154 19.12 -12.70 -7.41
CA GLU A 154 18.51 -11.47 -7.95
C GLU A 154 18.27 -11.55 -9.47
N HIS A 155 19.06 -12.34 -10.18
CA HIS A 155 18.91 -12.52 -11.62
C HIS A 155 17.62 -13.26 -11.98
N ASP A 156 17.26 -14.29 -11.22
CA ASP A 156 16.03 -15.06 -11.42
C ASP A 156 14.80 -14.17 -11.16
N LYS A 157 14.88 -13.35 -10.11
CA LYS A 157 13.85 -12.35 -9.78
C LYS A 157 13.64 -11.34 -10.90
N ILE A 158 14.71 -10.71 -11.38
CA ILE A 158 14.65 -9.75 -12.50
C ILE A 158 14.10 -10.44 -13.75
N THR A 159 14.44 -11.70 -13.99
CA THR A 159 13.92 -12.47 -15.12
C THR A 159 12.41 -12.63 -15.03
N VAL A 160 11.88 -12.99 -13.86
CA VAL A 160 10.43 -13.08 -13.62
C VAL A 160 9.75 -11.72 -13.77
N GLU A 161 10.31 -10.66 -13.17
CA GLU A 161 9.77 -9.31 -13.26
C GLU A 161 9.67 -8.84 -14.71
N ASN A 162 10.71 -9.09 -15.53
CA ASN A 162 10.71 -8.75 -16.95
C ASN A 162 9.69 -9.59 -17.75
N GLN A 163 9.68 -10.92 -17.57
CA GLN A 163 8.72 -11.80 -18.26
C GLN A 163 7.26 -11.43 -17.93
N PHE A 164 7.01 -11.05 -16.68
CA PHE A 164 5.70 -10.61 -16.24
C PHE A 164 5.33 -9.24 -16.82
N ALA A 165 6.26 -8.28 -16.83
CA ALA A 165 6.06 -6.95 -17.38
C ALA A 165 5.84 -6.94 -18.91
N GLU A 166 6.40 -7.90 -19.64
CA GLU A 166 6.13 -8.09 -21.08
C GLU A 166 4.65 -8.42 -21.36
N GLN A 167 3.99 -9.13 -20.45
CA GLN A 167 2.58 -9.50 -20.58
C GLN A 167 1.65 -8.44 -19.96
N TYR A 168 2.07 -7.84 -18.85
CA TYR A 168 1.27 -6.92 -18.07
C TYR A 168 2.08 -5.69 -17.66
N SER A 169 2.20 -4.74 -18.60
CA SER A 169 2.97 -3.51 -18.38
C SER A 169 2.22 -2.43 -17.58
N ASP A 170 0.89 -2.47 -17.57
CA ASP A 170 0.05 -1.57 -16.78
C ASP A 170 -1.04 -2.33 -16.02
N MET A 171 -0.98 -2.28 -14.68
CA MET A 171 -1.95 -2.92 -13.79
C MET A 171 -3.17 -2.03 -13.48
N SER A 172 -3.24 -0.86 -14.12
CA SER A 172 -4.35 0.10 -13.99
C SER A 172 -5.71 -0.52 -14.28
N ASP A 173 -5.80 -1.32 -15.35
CA ASP A 173 -7.05 -1.94 -15.78
C ASP A 173 -7.46 -3.11 -14.89
N VAL A 174 -6.48 -3.82 -14.34
CA VAL A 174 -6.69 -4.88 -13.34
C VAL A 174 -7.30 -4.27 -12.07
N PHE A 175 -6.73 -3.17 -11.59
CA PHE A 175 -7.29 -2.43 -10.45
C PHE A 175 -8.68 -1.88 -10.76
N CYS A 176 -8.88 -1.27 -11.93
CA CYS A 176 -10.19 -0.76 -12.38
C CYS A 176 -11.26 -1.86 -12.39
N SER A 177 -10.92 -3.04 -12.90
CA SER A 177 -11.85 -4.17 -12.96
C SER A 177 -12.23 -4.63 -11.55
N ALA A 178 -11.24 -4.77 -10.66
CA ALA A 178 -11.47 -5.17 -9.28
C ALA A 178 -12.38 -4.19 -8.52
N VAL A 179 -12.21 -2.86 -8.68
CA VAL A 179 -13.10 -1.88 -8.03
C VAL A 179 -14.52 -1.87 -8.61
N ASN A 180 -14.71 -2.41 -9.82
CA ASN A 180 -16.02 -2.57 -10.46
C ASN A 180 -16.60 -3.99 -10.28
N ASN A 181 -16.06 -4.78 -9.34
CA ASN A 181 -16.48 -6.15 -9.03
C ASN A 181 -16.27 -7.17 -10.17
N ASP A 182 -15.39 -6.88 -11.13
CA ASP A 182 -14.86 -7.88 -12.05
C ASP A 182 -13.46 -8.33 -11.59
N PHE A 183 -13.41 -9.51 -10.98
CA PHE A 183 -12.18 -10.08 -10.43
C PHE A 183 -11.45 -10.99 -11.43
N SER A 184 -12.01 -11.20 -12.62
CA SER A 184 -11.44 -12.09 -13.64
C SER A 184 -10.04 -11.64 -14.08
N PRO A 185 -9.78 -10.34 -14.32
CA PRO A 185 -8.44 -9.87 -14.66
C PRO A 185 -7.44 -10.06 -13.52
N TYR A 186 -7.87 -9.83 -12.26
CA TYR A 186 -7.02 -10.08 -11.09
C TYR A 186 -6.59 -11.54 -11.06
N LYS A 187 -7.57 -12.46 -11.16
CA LYS A 187 -7.32 -13.90 -11.17
C LYS A 187 -6.29 -14.29 -12.24
N GLN A 188 -6.52 -13.88 -13.48
CA GLN A 188 -5.66 -14.23 -14.62
C GLN A 188 -4.22 -13.77 -14.40
N VAL A 189 -4.05 -12.52 -13.98
CA VAL A 189 -2.74 -11.92 -13.73
C VAL A 189 -2.03 -12.63 -12.58
N LEU A 190 -2.75 -12.92 -11.48
CA LEU A 190 -2.18 -13.60 -10.32
C LEU A 190 -1.72 -15.03 -10.67
N LEU A 191 -2.55 -15.80 -11.35
CA LEU A 191 -2.20 -17.15 -11.79
C LEU A 191 -1.03 -17.15 -12.79
N CYS A 192 -0.96 -16.14 -13.66
CA CYS A 192 0.18 -15.93 -14.54
C CYS A 192 1.46 -15.67 -13.73
N LEU A 193 1.42 -14.75 -12.76
CA LEU A 193 2.55 -14.44 -11.89
C LEU A 193 3.02 -15.68 -11.12
N ILE A 194 2.10 -16.46 -10.55
CA ILE A 194 2.42 -17.72 -9.85
C ILE A 194 3.14 -18.68 -10.79
N ASN A 195 2.62 -18.89 -12.01
CA ASN A 195 3.18 -19.82 -12.98
C ASN A 195 4.58 -19.38 -13.46
N ILE A 196 4.76 -18.09 -13.76
CA ILE A 196 6.08 -17.55 -14.14
C ILE A 196 7.06 -17.70 -12.98
N THR A 197 6.65 -17.36 -11.75
CA THR A 197 7.51 -17.46 -10.56
C THR A 197 7.92 -18.92 -10.33
N GLN A 198 6.97 -19.85 -10.35
CA GLN A 198 7.23 -21.28 -10.13
C GLN A 198 8.22 -21.90 -11.13
N ARG A 199 8.33 -21.37 -12.34
CA ARG A 199 9.28 -21.86 -13.37
C ARG A 199 10.71 -21.38 -13.17
N ASN A 200 10.91 -20.36 -12.33
CA ASN A 200 12.19 -19.65 -12.19
C ASN A 200 12.68 -19.63 -10.72
N VAL A 201 12.12 -20.49 -9.85
CA VAL A 201 12.56 -20.69 -8.46
C VAL A 201 13.14 -22.08 -8.26
#